data_AF-K2SDQ7-F1
#
_entry.id   AF-K2SDQ7-F1
#
_cell.length_a   1.000
_cell.length_b   1.000
_cell.length_c   1.000
_cell.angle_alpha   90.00
_cell.angle_beta   90.00
_cell.angle_gamma   90.00
#
_symmetry.space_group_name_H-M   'P 1'
#
loop_
_entity.id
_entity.type
_entity.pdbx_description
1 polymer ?
#
loop_
_entity_poly.entity_id
_entity_poly.type
_entity_poly.pdbx_seq_one_letter_code
_entity_poly.pdbx_strand_id
1 'polypeptide(L)'
;MLKHLAANSSLLTAPGSLKTSEIPRTIRDAMSLVASMGERFLWVDALCIIQDDIGMQQSQIMKMDRIYENALLTIVAASGQDSEAGLPGVPGNEREHIQDVLHLPDGDLLTLICDSSESGNIIRKSTWAQRAWTMQELLFSGRCLIFTEHQVYWRCREAVWLEEVALEDTARTNLEILPWTAAVRLPRSVSGSDDYFQLYDDLLKNCIQRRLTYPSDLINAFSGICTRLSTVQADHFFWGMPQSQFSRSLGWYFRVDHARNHASTKVALSNGVIREVSFPSWSWAAWSSTSHTPWIDFHRHYIYGPGFEGSRMDEFQRVIDFWTSDTSGEIIPINEPGSHGADKAERRLPWQGPECKLPKDLSSLTSTSTQRPAGPLYFWSSVASLEASLFDGPMTIFGSRELKELRQRRSAEGHDVIKLDAVIVCMTATKRLVVMAVEWRDSVAYRLGCTMISEKDWMALEKREWKFITLG
;
A
#
# COMPACT_ATOMS: atom_id res chain seq x y z
N MET A 1 0.95 27.96 -0.25
CA MET A 1 1.62 27.47 0.98
C MET A 1 3.12 27.64 0.85
N LEU A 2 3.75 28.24 1.87
CA LEU A 2 5.20 28.32 2.04
C LEU A 2 5.83 26.92 2.09
N LYS A 3 6.91 26.71 1.33
CA LYS A 3 7.68 25.46 1.31
C LYS A 3 9.17 25.74 1.48
N HIS A 4 9.88 24.84 2.15
CA HIS A 4 11.33 24.87 2.26
C HIS A 4 11.95 24.35 0.96
N LEU A 5 12.66 25.24 0.27
CA LEU A 5 13.35 25.01 -0.98
C LEU A 5 14.83 25.35 -0.79
N ALA A 6 15.72 24.78 -1.60
CA ALA A 6 17.14 25.06 -1.54
C ALA A 6 17.42 26.57 -1.68
N ALA A 7 16.67 27.25 -2.56
CA ALA A 7 16.80 28.69 -2.81
C ALA A 7 16.41 29.57 -1.61
N ASN A 8 15.48 29.14 -0.75
CA ASN A 8 15.03 29.92 0.42
C ASN A 8 15.54 29.34 1.76
N SER A 9 16.42 28.33 1.72
CA SER A 9 16.88 27.61 2.89
C SER A 9 17.63 28.50 3.88
N SER A 10 18.49 29.41 3.39
CA SER A 10 19.20 30.36 4.24
C SER A 10 18.27 31.32 4.99
N LEU A 11 17.14 31.68 4.37
CA LEU A 11 16.14 32.55 4.97
C LEU A 11 15.30 31.79 6.00
N LEU A 12 14.80 30.59 5.66
CA LEU A 12 13.96 29.82 6.57
C LEU A 12 14.71 29.31 7.81
N THR A 13 16.01 29.05 7.70
CA THR A 13 16.86 28.64 8.83
C THR A 13 17.25 29.79 9.76
N ALA A 14 17.03 31.04 9.36
CA ALA A 14 17.33 32.20 10.20
C ALA A 14 16.34 32.33 11.38
N PRO A 15 16.81 32.68 12.60
CA PRO A 15 15.91 32.91 13.73
C PRO A 15 14.85 33.97 13.43
N GLY A 16 13.58 33.64 13.66
CA GLY A 16 12.46 34.56 13.46
C GLY A 16 11.94 34.68 12.03
N SER A 17 12.47 33.89 11.08
CA SER A 17 12.06 33.89 9.66
C SER A 17 10.55 33.72 9.42
N LEU A 18 9.87 32.95 10.27
CA LEU A 18 8.43 32.71 10.16
C LEU A 18 7.57 33.90 10.61
N LYS A 19 8.12 34.92 11.29
CA LYS A 19 7.35 36.10 11.72
C LYS A 19 6.96 37.00 10.55
N THR A 20 7.79 37.05 9.52
CA THR A 20 7.60 37.88 8.32
C THR A 20 7.10 37.07 7.12
N SER A 21 6.99 35.75 7.27
CA SER A 21 6.57 34.85 6.20
C SER A 21 5.06 34.59 6.26
N GLU A 22 4.44 34.44 5.09
CA GLU A 22 3.05 34.02 4.99
C GLU A 22 2.94 32.51 5.25
N ILE A 23 2.63 32.15 6.50
CA ILE A 23 2.42 30.76 6.91
C ILE A 23 0.92 30.41 6.89
N PRO A 24 0.57 29.20 6.39
CA PRO A 24 -0.79 28.68 6.43
C PRO A 24 -1.43 28.72 7.81
N ARG A 25 -2.74 28.98 7.86
CA ARG A 25 -3.49 29.06 9.11
C ARG A 25 -3.32 27.83 9.99
N THR A 26 -3.37 26.62 9.41
CA THR A 26 -3.19 25.36 10.17
C THR A 26 -1.83 25.27 10.86
N ILE A 27 -0.77 25.76 10.20
CA ILE A 27 0.58 25.79 10.79
C ILE A 27 0.66 26.83 11.90
N ARG A 28 0.04 28.00 11.71
CA ARG A 28 -0.03 29.07 12.73
C ARG A 28 -0.77 28.62 13.98
N ASP A 29 -1.91 27.95 13.81
CA ASP A 29 -2.70 27.41 14.90
C ASP A 29 -1.90 26.30 15.62
N ALA A 30 -1.21 25.42 14.87
CA ALA A 30 -0.34 24.40 15.44
C ALA A 30 0.83 25.01 16.25
N MET A 31 1.45 26.09 15.78
CA MET A 31 2.48 26.81 16.54
C MET A 31 1.93 27.37 17.85
N SER A 32 0.72 27.92 17.82
CA SER A 32 0.05 28.48 19.01
C SER A 32 -0.29 27.39 20.02
N LEU A 33 -0.79 26.23 19.53
CA LEU A 33 -1.05 25.05 20.35
C LEU A 33 0.24 24.47 20.97
N VAL A 34 1.32 24.36 20.20
CA VAL A 34 2.62 23.89 20.72
C VAL A 34 3.13 24.81 21.83
N ALA A 35 3.03 26.12 21.63
CA ALA A 35 3.42 27.10 22.65
C ALA A 35 2.55 27.01 23.91
N SER A 36 1.23 26.82 23.78
CA SER A 36 0.32 26.71 24.93
C SER A 36 0.52 25.43 25.73
N MET A 37 0.97 24.34 25.09
CA MET A 37 1.39 23.11 25.76
C MET A 37 2.74 23.22 26.48
N GLY A 38 3.45 24.35 26.36
CA GLY A 38 4.78 24.54 26.92
C GLY A 38 5.91 23.89 26.12
N GLU A 39 5.60 23.40 24.92
CA GLU A 39 6.56 22.78 24.01
C GLU A 39 7.20 23.82 23.08
N ARG A 40 8.42 23.52 22.61
CA ARG A 40 9.22 24.47 21.81
C ARG A 40 9.31 24.10 20.32
N PHE A 41 9.19 22.83 19.98
CA PHE A 41 9.50 22.32 18.65
C PHE A 41 8.23 21.82 17.96
N LEU A 42 8.01 22.30 16.73
CA LEU A 42 6.99 21.81 15.82
C LEU A 42 7.69 21.35 14.54
N TRP A 43 7.42 20.12 14.13
CA TRP A 43 7.89 19.59 12.85
C TRP A 43 6.75 19.65 11.82
N VAL A 44 7.03 20.24 10.66
CA VAL A 44 6.09 20.31 9.53
C VAL A 44 6.83 19.91 8.27
N ASP A 45 6.37 18.89 7.57
CA ASP A 45 7.00 18.35 6.36
C ASP A 45 7.35 19.44 5.33
N ALA A 46 6.42 20.35 5.06
CA ALA A 46 6.59 21.45 4.12
C ALA A 46 7.69 22.45 4.51
N LEU A 47 8.06 22.54 5.80
CA LEU A 47 9.03 23.51 6.32
C LEU A 47 10.33 22.87 6.82
N CYS A 48 10.31 21.58 7.17
CA CYS A 48 11.46 20.86 7.72
C CYS A 48 12.16 19.97 6.70
N ILE A 49 11.58 19.78 5.51
CA ILE A 49 12.15 19.03 4.39
C ILE A 49 12.38 19.98 3.22
N ILE A 50 13.59 19.98 2.68
CA ILE A 50 13.93 20.66 1.43
C ILE A 50 13.23 19.91 0.28
N GLN A 51 12.23 20.53 -0.32
CA GLN A 51 11.28 19.89 -1.23
C GLN A 51 11.81 19.69 -2.65
N ASP A 52 12.83 20.46 -3.04
CA ASP A 52 13.46 20.45 -4.37
C ASP A 52 14.80 19.67 -4.40
N ASP A 53 15.28 19.18 -3.26
CA ASP A 53 16.42 18.26 -3.17
C ASP A 53 15.90 16.81 -3.02
N ILE A 54 15.92 16.08 -4.13
CA ILE A 54 15.40 14.70 -4.20
C ILE A 54 16.15 13.76 -3.24
N GLY A 55 17.46 13.91 -3.07
CA GLY A 55 18.26 13.04 -2.21
C GLY A 55 17.92 13.25 -0.74
N MET A 56 17.78 14.51 -0.32
CA MET A 56 17.34 14.85 1.03
C MET A 56 15.88 14.46 1.26
N GLN A 57 14.99 14.71 0.29
CA GLN A 57 13.59 14.33 0.36
C GLN A 57 13.44 12.81 0.56
N GLN A 58 14.12 11.99 -0.25
CA GLN A 58 14.12 10.53 -0.11
C GLN A 58 14.64 10.09 1.26
N SER A 59 15.72 10.69 1.75
CA SER A 59 16.28 10.40 3.08
C SER A 59 15.27 10.65 4.21
N GLN A 60 14.45 11.71 4.08
CA GLN A 60 13.38 12.02 5.04
C GLN A 60 12.18 11.07 4.89
N ILE A 61 11.76 10.76 3.66
CA ILE A 61 10.70 9.79 3.37
C ILE A 61 11.01 8.44 4.02
N MET A 62 12.25 7.98 3.92
CA MET A 62 12.71 6.71 4.53
C MET A 62 12.74 6.73 6.07
N LYS A 63 12.53 7.90 6.69
CA LYS A 63 12.51 8.10 8.15
C LYS A 63 11.13 8.51 8.68
N MET A 64 10.09 8.55 7.84
CA MET A 64 8.76 9.00 8.25
C MET A 64 8.19 8.17 9.39
N ASP A 65 8.45 6.86 9.41
CA ASP A 65 8.09 5.98 10.52
C ASP A 65 8.71 6.44 11.85
N ARG A 66 10.00 6.80 11.83
CA ARG A 66 10.73 7.26 13.02
C ARG A 66 10.33 8.67 13.45
N ILE A 67 10.06 9.56 12.50
CA ILE A 67 9.64 10.94 12.80
C ILE A 67 8.34 10.91 13.60
N TYR A 68 7.33 10.16 13.13
CA TYR A 68 6.04 10.04 13.83
C TYR A 68 6.14 9.18 15.09
N GLU A 69 6.90 8.09 15.09
CA GLU A 69 7.04 7.23 16.27
C GLU A 69 7.72 7.94 17.46
N ASN A 70 8.68 8.82 17.18
CA ASN A 70 9.42 9.55 18.20
C ASN A 70 8.89 10.97 18.47
N ALA A 71 7.82 11.39 17.78
CA ALA A 71 7.14 12.62 18.11
C ALA A 71 6.49 12.51 19.50
N LEU A 72 6.59 13.57 20.31
CA LEU A 72 5.86 13.66 21.58
C LEU A 72 4.35 13.52 21.35
N LEU A 73 3.87 14.18 20.29
CA LEU A 73 2.47 14.27 19.91
C LEU A 73 2.36 14.64 18.43
N THR A 74 1.41 14.04 17.74
CA THR A 74 1.06 14.41 16.36
C THR A 74 -0.26 15.17 16.35
N ILE A 75 -0.25 16.37 15.77
CA ILE A 75 -1.43 17.21 15.59
C ILE A 75 -2.04 16.85 14.23
N VAL A 76 -3.29 16.42 14.24
CA VAL A 76 -4.04 16.05 13.04
C VAL A 76 -5.15 17.06 12.81
N ALA A 77 -5.05 17.80 11.71
CA ALA A 77 -6.12 18.66 11.21
C ALA A 77 -7.09 17.81 10.38
N ALA A 78 -8.12 17.25 11.02
CA ALA A 78 -9.19 16.50 10.35
C ALA A 78 -10.41 17.38 10.01
N SER A 79 -10.36 18.66 10.37
CA SER A 79 -11.30 19.71 9.95
C SER A 79 -10.81 20.41 8.69
N GLY A 80 -11.66 20.49 7.66
CA GLY A 80 -11.38 21.23 6.43
C GLY A 80 -10.67 20.45 5.31
N GLN A 81 -10.48 21.14 4.19
CA GLN A 81 -10.06 20.55 2.91
C GLN A 81 -8.58 20.81 2.57
N ASP A 82 -7.97 21.81 3.20
CA ASP A 82 -6.62 22.27 2.90
C ASP A 82 -5.91 22.87 4.12
N SER A 83 -4.71 23.42 3.90
CA SER A 83 -3.87 23.97 4.96
C SER A 83 -4.32 25.30 5.53
N GLU A 84 -5.30 25.96 4.95
CA GLU A 84 -5.85 27.23 5.44
C GLU A 84 -7.07 27.05 6.33
N ALA A 85 -7.57 25.82 6.49
CA ALA A 85 -8.70 25.51 7.37
C ALA A 85 -8.46 25.92 8.83
N GLY A 86 -7.22 25.75 9.33
CA GLY A 86 -6.88 25.99 10.73
C GLY A 86 -7.21 24.80 11.63
N LEU A 87 -7.05 24.99 12.94
CA LEU A 87 -7.40 24.03 13.98
C LEU A 87 -8.54 24.58 14.87
N PRO A 88 -9.79 24.12 14.66
CA PRO A 88 -10.94 24.56 15.46
C PRO A 88 -10.76 24.26 16.95
N GLY A 89 -11.01 25.23 17.82
CA GLY A 89 -10.83 25.15 19.27
C GLY A 89 -9.48 25.65 19.79
N VAL A 90 -8.52 25.97 18.90
CA VAL A 90 -7.27 26.64 19.29
C VAL A 90 -7.52 28.16 19.47
N PRO A 91 -6.82 28.86 20.38
CA PRO A 91 -6.99 30.30 20.56
C PRO A 91 -6.88 31.08 19.23
N GLY A 92 -7.88 31.91 18.93
CA GLY A 92 -8.00 32.63 17.64
C GLY A 92 -8.74 31.86 16.53
N ASN A 93 -9.15 30.62 16.81
CA ASN A 93 -9.99 29.80 15.94
C ASN A 93 -11.04 29.04 16.78
N GLU A 94 -11.80 29.81 17.56
CA GLU A 94 -12.85 29.29 18.45
C GLU A 94 -13.87 28.47 17.66
N ARG A 95 -14.26 27.32 18.22
CA ARG A 95 -15.30 26.47 17.64
C ARG A 95 -16.65 26.91 18.16
N GLU A 96 -17.64 27.00 17.28
CA GLU A 96 -19.04 27.09 17.70
C GLU A 96 -19.50 25.73 18.22
N HIS A 97 -19.78 25.65 19.53
CA HIS A 97 -20.35 24.46 20.15
C HIS A 97 -21.87 24.49 20.03
N ILE A 98 -22.42 23.66 19.14
CA ILE A 98 -23.86 23.41 19.06
C ILE A 98 -24.11 22.06 19.75
N GLN A 99 -24.72 22.11 20.93
CA GLN A 99 -25.15 20.92 21.66
C GLN A 99 -26.65 20.96 21.80
N ASP A 100 -27.33 19.92 21.31
CA ASP A 100 -28.79 19.84 21.43
C ASP A 100 -29.18 19.57 22.88
N VAL A 101 -30.01 20.45 23.43
CA VAL A 101 -30.50 20.36 24.81
C VAL A 101 -31.97 19.97 24.80
N LEU A 102 -32.28 18.86 25.45
CA LEU A 102 -33.66 18.47 25.75
C LEU A 102 -34.01 18.94 27.16
N HIS A 103 -34.83 19.99 27.22
CA HIS A 103 -35.33 20.54 28.49
C HIS A 103 -36.42 19.63 29.08
N LEU A 104 -36.19 19.10 30.29
CA LEU A 104 -37.18 18.32 31.05
C LEU A 104 -37.62 19.09 32.31
N PRO A 105 -38.78 18.74 32.91
CA PRO A 105 -39.29 19.43 34.11
C PRO A 105 -38.33 19.40 35.31
N ASP A 106 -37.52 18.34 35.45
CA ASP A 106 -36.61 18.12 36.57
C ASP A 106 -35.12 18.30 36.20
N GLY A 107 -34.83 18.86 35.02
CA GLY A 107 -33.46 19.13 34.57
C GLY A 107 -33.28 19.06 33.06
N ASP A 108 -32.09 19.41 32.59
CA ASP A 108 -31.76 19.37 31.16
C ASP A 108 -30.99 18.09 30.83
N LEU A 109 -31.38 17.42 29.75
CA LEU A 109 -30.57 16.38 29.12
C LEU A 109 -29.78 16.99 27.97
N LEU A 110 -28.46 16.92 28.08
CA LEU A 110 -27.56 17.30 27.00
C LEU A 110 -27.34 16.11 26.07
N THR A 111 -27.54 16.31 24.78
CA THR A 111 -27.17 15.31 23.78
C THR A 111 -25.64 15.26 23.72
N LEU A 112 -25.08 14.06 23.60
CA LEU A 112 -23.65 13.96 23.35
C LEU A 112 -23.31 14.76 22.07
N ILE A 113 -22.24 15.56 22.09
CA ILE A 113 -21.38 15.93 20.95
C ILE A 113 -20.75 14.63 20.38
N CYS A 114 -21.57 13.62 20.16
CA CYS A 114 -21.23 12.46 19.38
C CYS A 114 -21.67 12.70 17.95
N ASP A 115 -20.82 12.19 17.06
CA ASP A 115 -20.91 12.20 15.61
C ASP A 115 -22.17 11.45 15.15
N SER A 116 -23.34 12.08 15.33
CA SER A 116 -24.65 11.55 15.00
C SER A 116 -24.95 11.68 13.50
N SER A 117 -23.95 11.46 12.63
CA SER A 117 -24.29 11.16 11.25
C SER A 117 -24.72 9.70 11.19
N GLU A 118 -25.91 9.43 10.64
CA GLU A 118 -26.47 8.09 10.34
C GLU A 118 -25.52 7.18 9.52
N SER A 119 -24.32 7.64 9.16
CA SER A 119 -23.39 7.02 8.22
C SER A 119 -21.95 6.88 8.74
N GLY A 120 -21.69 6.99 10.04
CA GLY A 120 -20.39 6.69 10.65
C GLY A 120 -19.29 7.73 10.43
N ASN A 121 -18.58 8.04 11.51
CA ASN A 121 -17.21 8.51 11.60
C ASN A 121 -16.74 9.66 10.66
N ILE A 122 -16.88 10.89 11.13
CA ILE A 122 -16.40 12.15 10.55
C ILE A 122 -14.89 12.14 10.29
N ILE A 123 -14.10 11.49 11.15
CA ILE A 123 -12.65 11.36 10.96
C ILE A 123 -12.39 10.52 9.72
N ARG A 124 -13.12 9.43 9.51
CA ARG A 124 -13.01 8.60 8.29
C ARG A 124 -13.38 9.33 7.02
N LYS A 125 -14.35 10.24 7.10
CA LYS A 125 -14.78 11.07 5.96
C LYS A 125 -13.86 12.27 5.72
N SER A 126 -13.04 12.65 6.70
CA SER A 126 -12.12 13.78 6.57
C SER A 126 -11.17 13.62 5.38
N THR A 127 -10.82 14.75 4.77
CA THR A 127 -9.83 14.81 3.70
C THR A 127 -8.47 14.28 4.17
N TRP A 128 -8.13 14.46 5.45
CA TRP A 128 -6.95 13.88 6.05
C TRP A 128 -6.98 12.34 5.99
N ALA A 129 -8.02 11.67 6.48
CA ALA A 129 -8.06 10.20 6.50
C ALA A 129 -8.07 9.57 5.10
N GLN A 130 -8.56 10.31 4.11
CA GLN A 130 -8.58 9.88 2.72
C GLN A 130 -7.22 9.96 2.01
N ARG A 131 -6.18 10.59 2.58
CA ARG A 131 -4.85 10.70 1.93
C ARG A 131 -3.97 9.50 2.26
N ALA A 132 -3.23 8.96 1.30
CA ALA A 132 -2.42 7.75 1.53
C ALA A 132 -1.30 7.99 2.55
N TRP A 133 -0.61 9.14 2.44
CA TRP A 133 0.47 9.55 3.34
C TRP A 133 0.04 9.60 4.82
N THR A 134 -1.21 10.00 5.09
CA THR A 134 -1.72 10.15 6.46
C THR A 134 -1.88 8.82 7.20
N MET A 135 -1.79 7.70 6.47
CA MET A 135 -1.77 6.38 7.08
C MET A 135 -0.56 6.23 7.97
N GLN A 136 0.62 6.62 7.49
CA GLN A 136 1.86 6.55 8.26
C GLN A 136 1.80 7.50 9.46
N GLU A 137 1.21 8.69 9.27
CA GLU A 137 1.02 9.67 10.34
C GLU A 137 0.24 9.07 11.50
N LEU A 138 -0.91 8.44 11.25
CA LEU A 138 -1.71 7.82 12.31
C LEU A 138 -1.08 6.55 12.89
N LEU A 139 -0.53 5.71 12.02
CA LEU A 139 -0.07 4.36 12.38
C LEU A 139 1.15 4.39 13.29
N PHE A 140 2.11 5.29 13.02
CA PHE A 140 3.35 5.36 13.77
C PHE A 140 3.29 6.27 14.99
N SER A 141 2.42 7.28 14.97
CA SER A 141 2.30 8.22 16.08
C SER A 141 1.86 7.53 17.38
N GLY A 142 2.66 7.68 18.43
CA GLY A 142 2.35 7.14 19.75
C GLY A 142 1.15 7.84 20.41
N ARG A 143 0.96 9.13 20.09
CA ARG A 143 -0.09 10.01 20.59
C ARG A 143 -0.55 10.94 19.46
N CYS A 144 -1.85 11.14 19.32
CA CYS A 144 -2.45 12.04 18.35
C CYS A 144 -3.49 12.94 19.03
N LEU A 145 -3.48 14.23 18.72
CA LEU A 145 -4.62 15.12 18.90
C LEU A 145 -5.27 15.35 17.55
N ILE A 146 -6.51 14.92 17.39
CA ILE A 146 -7.25 14.98 16.14
C ILE A 146 -8.32 16.05 16.28
N PHE A 147 -8.14 17.14 15.56
CA PHE A 147 -9.06 18.27 15.52
C PHE A 147 -10.11 18.04 14.44
N THR A 148 -11.39 17.99 14.81
CA THR A 148 -12.51 18.00 13.87
C THR A 148 -13.31 19.29 13.99
N GLU A 149 -14.31 19.44 13.12
CA GLU A 149 -15.25 20.56 13.15
C GLU A 149 -16.07 20.60 14.44
N HIS A 150 -16.25 19.47 15.14
CA HIS A 150 -17.12 19.35 16.30
C HIS A 150 -16.37 19.18 17.62
N GLN A 151 -15.29 18.40 17.64
CA GLN A 151 -14.52 18.15 18.86
C GLN A 151 -13.07 17.77 18.59
N VAL A 152 -12.25 17.77 19.65
CA VAL A 152 -10.91 17.20 19.65
C VAL A 152 -10.92 15.78 20.21
N TYR A 153 -10.19 14.90 19.54
CA TYR A 153 -9.98 13.52 19.99
C TYR A 153 -8.53 13.34 20.39
N TRP A 154 -8.29 12.79 21.57
CA TRP A 154 -7.00 12.26 21.97
C TRP A 154 -6.96 10.78 21.66
N ARG A 155 -5.90 10.33 20.99
CA ARG A 155 -5.61 8.91 20.81
C ARG A 155 -4.19 8.64 21.26
N CYS A 156 -4.01 7.69 22.16
CA CYS A 156 -2.71 7.12 22.44
C CYS A 156 -2.71 5.62 22.14
N ARG A 157 -1.63 4.95 22.51
CA ARG A 157 -1.54 3.49 22.38
C ARG A 157 -2.59 2.78 23.24
N GLU A 158 -2.99 3.35 24.38
CA GLU A 158 -3.78 2.68 25.42
C GLU A 158 -5.24 3.13 25.51
N ALA A 159 -5.57 4.33 25.03
CA ALA A 159 -6.90 4.90 25.17
C ALA A 159 -7.22 5.88 24.04
N VAL A 160 -8.51 6.12 23.85
CA VAL A 160 -9.06 7.20 23.03
C VAL A 160 -9.96 8.03 23.93
N TRP A 161 -9.70 9.34 24.02
CA TRP A 161 -10.53 10.29 24.76
C TRP A 161 -11.14 11.30 23.79
N LEU A 162 -12.30 11.81 24.17
CA LEU A 162 -13.05 12.83 23.46
C LEU A 162 -13.15 14.07 24.37
N GLU A 163 -13.27 15.27 23.81
CA GLU A 163 -13.48 16.49 24.63
C GLU A 163 -14.69 16.36 25.57
N GLU A 164 -15.74 15.68 25.12
CA GLU A 164 -16.95 15.49 25.89
C GLU A 164 -16.92 14.29 26.84
N VAL A 165 -16.15 13.24 26.50
CA VAL A 165 -16.14 11.99 27.25
C VAL A 165 -14.72 11.48 27.48
N ALA A 166 -14.31 11.43 28.75
CA ALA A 166 -13.10 10.76 29.21
C ALA A 166 -13.38 9.26 29.43
N LEU A 167 -13.19 8.44 28.39
CA LEU A 167 -13.35 6.99 28.48
C LEU A 167 -12.02 6.35 28.90
N GLU A 168 -11.96 5.82 30.12
CA GLU A 168 -10.77 5.14 30.65
C GLU A 168 -10.65 3.66 30.18
N ASP A 169 -11.71 3.07 29.63
CA ASP A 169 -11.75 1.65 29.24
C ASP A 169 -11.97 1.44 27.73
N THR A 170 -10.92 0.95 27.06
CA THR A 170 -10.96 0.54 25.64
C THR A 170 -11.72 -0.76 25.38
N ALA A 171 -11.96 -1.59 26.39
CA ALA A 171 -12.54 -2.92 26.19
C ALA A 171 -14.03 -2.88 25.80
N ARG A 172 -14.70 -1.72 25.94
CA ARG A 172 -16.14 -1.57 25.68
C ARG A 172 -16.49 -0.65 24.51
N THR A 173 -15.53 0.01 23.88
CA THR A 173 -15.83 0.88 22.74
C THR A 173 -15.46 0.23 21.42
N ASN A 174 -16.39 -0.58 20.91
CA ASN A 174 -16.64 -0.72 19.47
C ASN A 174 -17.22 0.58 18.86
N LEU A 175 -16.89 1.74 19.43
CA LEU A 175 -17.16 3.00 18.77
C LEU A 175 -16.12 3.11 17.66
N GLU A 176 -16.55 2.80 16.45
CA GLU A 176 -15.82 2.96 15.18
C GLU A 176 -15.51 4.45 14.90
N ILE A 177 -14.99 5.20 15.88
CA ILE A 177 -14.73 6.65 15.84
C ILE A 177 -13.48 6.99 15.05
N LEU A 178 -12.54 6.05 14.92
CA LEU A 178 -11.39 6.22 14.04
C LEU A 178 -11.58 5.39 12.77
N PRO A 179 -11.06 5.84 11.61
CA PRO A 179 -11.32 5.21 10.30
C PRO A 179 -11.00 3.72 10.20
N TRP A 180 -10.43 3.14 11.25
CA TRP A 180 -9.96 1.78 11.41
C TRP A 180 -10.24 1.35 12.85
N THR A 181 -10.51 0.06 13.03
CA THR A 181 -10.61 -0.57 14.36
C THR A 181 -9.47 -0.08 15.24
N ALA A 182 -9.79 0.24 16.49
CA ALA A 182 -8.88 0.78 17.50
C ALA A 182 -7.70 -0.16 17.89
N ALA A 183 -7.27 -1.08 17.01
CA ALA A 183 -6.41 -2.23 17.33
C ALA A 183 -5.16 -2.40 16.47
N VAL A 184 -4.92 -1.65 15.38
CA VAL A 184 -3.65 -1.79 14.63
C VAL A 184 -2.54 -1.00 15.32
N ARG A 185 -2.21 -1.37 16.56
CA ARG A 185 -0.80 -1.32 16.97
C ARG A 185 -0.12 -2.33 16.07
N LEU A 186 0.82 -1.89 15.24
CA LEU A 186 1.66 -2.85 14.52
C LEU A 186 2.29 -3.77 15.58
N PRO A 187 2.01 -5.08 15.52
CA PRO A 187 2.48 -6.00 16.54
C PRO A 187 4.01 -6.00 16.55
N ARG A 188 4.61 -6.18 17.73
CA ARG A 188 6.08 -6.30 17.85
C ARG A 188 6.61 -7.56 17.16
N SER A 189 5.77 -8.59 17.08
CA SER A 189 6.05 -9.86 16.43
C SER A 189 4.73 -10.49 16.01
N VAL A 190 4.72 -11.24 14.91
CA VAL A 190 3.56 -12.02 14.48
C VAL A 190 3.92 -13.50 14.53
N SER A 191 2.98 -14.33 15.01
CA SER A 191 3.19 -15.78 15.08
C SER A 191 2.67 -16.44 13.82
N GLY A 192 3.57 -16.83 12.92
CA GLY A 192 3.23 -17.57 11.71
C GLY A 192 3.12 -16.70 10.45
N SER A 193 3.40 -17.34 9.32
CA SER A 193 3.52 -16.69 8.02
C SER A 193 2.19 -16.17 7.46
N ASP A 194 1.07 -16.80 7.83
CA ASP A 194 -0.27 -16.39 7.38
C ASP A 194 -0.77 -15.16 8.10
N ASP A 195 -0.62 -15.12 9.42
CA ASP A 195 -0.97 -13.95 10.23
C ASP A 195 -0.13 -12.73 9.79
N TYR A 196 1.13 -12.95 9.40
CA TYR A 196 1.99 -11.89 8.86
C TYR A 196 1.50 -11.37 7.51
N PHE A 197 1.15 -12.26 6.59
CA PHE A 197 0.64 -11.87 5.29
C PHE A 197 -0.74 -11.19 5.40
N GLN A 198 -1.58 -11.64 6.33
CA GLN A 198 -2.85 -11.00 6.66
C GLN A 198 -2.64 -9.55 7.09
N LEU A 199 -1.70 -9.32 8.01
CA LEU A 199 -1.35 -7.98 8.46
C LEU A 199 -0.89 -7.09 7.29
N TYR A 200 -0.01 -7.62 6.43
CA TYR A 200 0.44 -6.92 5.23
C TYR A 200 -0.72 -6.58 4.29
N ASP A 201 -1.60 -7.53 4.01
CA ASP A 201 -2.76 -7.37 3.12
C ASP A 201 -3.73 -6.30 3.65
N ASP A 202 -4.05 -6.33 4.95
CA ASP A 202 -4.94 -5.34 5.56
C ASP A 202 -4.35 -3.92 5.49
N LEU A 203 -3.04 -3.77 5.74
CA LEU A 203 -2.34 -2.49 5.61
C LEU A 203 -2.29 -2.00 4.17
N LEU A 204 -2.07 -2.91 3.20
CA LEU A 204 -2.04 -2.57 1.79
C LEU A 204 -3.41 -2.13 1.28
N LYS A 205 -4.48 -2.88 1.61
CA LYS A 205 -5.86 -2.55 1.27
C LYS A 205 -6.23 -1.15 1.75
N ASN A 206 -5.84 -0.84 2.98
CA ASN A 206 -6.01 0.47 3.60
C ASN A 206 -5.26 1.58 2.85
N CYS A 207 -4.02 1.32 2.43
CA CYS A 207 -3.22 2.26 1.64
C CYS A 207 -3.86 2.57 0.28
N ILE A 208 -4.25 1.52 -0.45
CA ILE A 208 -4.78 1.64 -1.82
C ILE A 208 -6.16 2.30 -1.83
N GLN A 209 -6.93 2.19 -0.76
CA GLN A 209 -8.21 2.88 -0.57
C GLN A 209 -8.10 4.39 -0.39
N ARG A 210 -6.89 4.90 -0.21
CA ARG A 210 -6.64 6.32 -0.01
C ARG A 210 -6.19 6.98 -1.30
N ARG A 211 -6.52 8.26 -1.42
CA ARG A 211 -6.18 9.15 -2.51
C ARG A 211 -4.72 9.57 -2.42
N LEU A 212 -4.09 9.64 -3.58
CA LEU A 212 -2.77 10.22 -3.80
C LEU A 212 -2.91 11.41 -4.74
N THR A 213 -2.24 12.51 -4.42
CA THR A 213 -2.08 13.63 -5.36
C THR A 213 -1.22 13.22 -6.55
N TYR A 214 -0.16 12.46 -6.29
CA TYR A 214 0.74 11.92 -7.30
C TYR A 214 0.80 10.39 -7.17
N PRO A 215 0.34 9.63 -8.17
CA PRO A 215 0.40 8.17 -8.13
C PRO A 215 1.82 7.62 -7.94
N SER A 216 2.85 8.36 -8.37
CA SER A 216 4.28 8.05 -8.14
C SER A 216 4.67 7.90 -6.67
N ASP A 217 3.89 8.49 -5.77
CA ASP A 217 4.17 8.46 -4.33
C ASP A 217 3.66 7.19 -3.66
N LEU A 218 2.95 6.31 -4.35
CA LEU A 218 2.27 5.17 -3.72
C LEU A 218 3.20 4.26 -2.92
N ILE A 219 4.35 3.89 -3.49
CA ILE A 219 5.35 3.08 -2.78
C ILE A 219 5.97 3.87 -1.62
N ASN A 220 6.20 5.17 -1.80
CA ASN A 220 6.77 6.03 -0.76
C ASN A 220 5.77 6.21 0.41
N ALA A 221 4.48 6.32 0.11
CA ALA A 221 3.40 6.37 1.09
C ALA A 221 3.20 5.04 1.83
N PHE A 222 3.77 3.94 1.34
CA PHE A 222 3.75 2.63 1.99
C PHE A 222 5.12 2.23 2.59
N SER A 223 6.20 2.97 2.30
CA SER A 223 7.57 2.56 2.62
C SER A 223 7.84 2.44 4.12
N GLY A 224 7.32 3.35 4.95
CA GLY A 224 7.45 3.26 6.40
C GLY A 224 6.79 1.99 6.96
N ILE A 225 5.68 1.53 6.34
CA ILE A 225 5.02 0.27 6.70
C ILE A 225 5.90 -0.91 6.33
N CYS A 226 6.47 -0.93 5.12
CA CYS A 226 7.45 -1.93 4.72
C CYS A 226 8.63 -1.98 5.72
N THR A 227 9.19 -0.83 6.10
CA THR A 227 10.28 -0.74 7.09
C THR A 227 9.86 -1.36 8.42
N ARG A 228 8.67 -1.06 8.93
CA ARG A 228 8.18 -1.65 10.17
C ARG A 228 7.95 -3.16 10.04
N LEU A 229 7.28 -3.62 8.98
CA LEU A 229 7.04 -5.04 8.74
C LEU A 229 8.35 -5.83 8.56
N SER A 230 9.39 -5.18 8.01
CA SER A 230 10.74 -5.75 7.93
C SER A 230 11.30 -6.03 9.32
N THR A 231 11.05 -5.15 10.31
CA THR A 231 11.49 -5.38 11.70
C THR A 231 10.68 -6.46 12.44
N VAL A 232 9.42 -6.69 12.05
CA VAL A 232 8.52 -7.67 12.68
C VAL A 232 8.92 -9.11 12.35
N GLN A 233 9.38 -9.38 11.12
CA GLN A 233 9.70 -10.74 10.64
C GLN A 233 11.10 -10.87 10.01
N ALA A 234 11.96 -9.86 10.11
CA ALA A 234 13.24 -9.81 9.37
C ALA A 234 13.05 -10.02 7.85
N ASP A 235 11.97 -9.45 7.31
CA ASP A 235 11.63 -9.54 5.89
C ASP A 235 12.22 -8.37 5.08
N HIS A 236 12.26 -8.52 3.77
CA HIS A 236 12.63 -7.47 2.83
C HIS A 236 11.45 -7.18 1.89
N PHE A 237 11.44 -6.02 1.25
CA PHE A 237 10.36 -5.63 0.35
C PHE A 237 10.90 -5.26 -1.03
N PHE A 238 10.29 -5.81 -2.08
CA PHE A 238 10.56 -5.47 -3.47
C PHE A 238 9.32 -4.83 -4.07
N TRP A 239 9.43 -3.58 -4.52
CA TRP A 239 8.30 -2.84 -5.11
C TRP A 239 7.02 -2.89 -4.27
N GLY A 240 7.18 -2.82 -2.94
CA GLY A 240 6.08 -2.86 -1.97
C GLY A 240 5.57 -4.26 -1.61
N MET A 241 6.22 -5.34 -2.07
CA MET A 241 5.82 -6.73 -1.78
C MET A 241 6.83 -7.46 -0.89
N PRO A 242 6.38 -8.22 0.13
CA PRO A 242 7.25 -8.96 1.04
C PRO A 242 8.02 -10.06 0.30
N GLN A 243 9.33 -10.12 0.52
CA GLN A 243 10.22 -11.14 -0.02
C GLN A 243 9.85 -12.52 0.52
N SER A 244 9.43 -12.61 1.78
CA SER A 244 9.14 -13.90 2.42
C SER A 244 7.90 -14.63 1.88
N GLN A 245 7.01 -13.90 1.22
CA GLN A 245 5.73 -14.37 0.70
C GLN A 245 5.51 -13.88 -0.73
N PHE A 246 6.60 -13.69 -1.49
CA PHE A 246 6.58 -13.03 -2.80
C PHE A 246 5.65 -13.71 -3.81
N SER A 247 5.68 -15.03 -3.88
CA SER A 247 4.83 -15.88 -4.72
C SER A 247 3.34 -15.63 -4.45
N ARG A 248 2.98 -15.51 -3.16
CA ARG A 248 1.62 -15.19 -2.72
C ARG A 248 1.27 -13.74 -3.04
N SER A 249 2.21 -12.82 -2.86
CA SER A 249 2.02 -11.41 -3.21
C SER A 249 1.77 -11.19 -4.70
N LEU A 250 2.32 -12.01 -5.59
CA LEU A 250 2.01 -11.92 -7.03
C LEU A 250 0.55 -12.26 -7.37
N GLY A 251 -0.17 -12.92 -6.47
CA GLY A 251 -1.57 -13.31 -6.65
C GLY A 251 -2.61 -12.23 -6.33
N TRP A 252 -2.21 -10.95 -6.28
CA TRP A 252 -3.15 -9.84 -6.09
C TRP A 252 -4.12 -9.73 -7.29
N TYR A 253 -5.31 -9.16 -7.10
CA TYR A 253 -6.24 -8.79 -8.17
C TYR A 253 -7.17 -7.68 -7.67
N PHE A 254 -7.72 -6.87 -8.58
CA PHE A 254 -8.74 -5.88 -8.21
C PHE A 254 -10.13 -6.44 -8.46
N ARG A 255 -11.04 -6.24 -7.51
CA ARG A 255 -12.46 -6.63 -7.62
C ARG A 255 -13.31 -5.63 -8.43
N VAL A 256 -12.68 -4.57 -8.93
CA VAL A 256 -13.29 -3.44 -9.63
C VAL A 256 -12.48 -3.11 -10.87
N ASP A 257 -13.06 -2.32 -11.78
CA ASP A 257 -12.34 -1.78 -12.93
C ASP A 257 -11.09 -1.03 -12.48
N HIS A 258 -9.98 -1.34 -13.12
CA HIS A 258 -8.66 -0.82 -12.82
C HIS A 258 -7.86 -0.73 -14.12
N ALA A 259 -6.89 0.18 -14.14
CA ALA A 259 -6.04 0.45 -15.28
C ALA A 259 -4.60 0.66 -14.84
N ARG A 260 -3.65 0.54 -15.77
CA ARG A 260 -2.25 0.81 -15.49
C ARG A 260 -2.07 2.30 -15.19
N ASN A 261 -1.59 2.62 -13.99
CA ASN A 261 -1.08 3.96 -13.72
C ASN A 261 0.36 3.97 -14.26
N HIS A 262 0.62 4.75 -15.31
CA HIS A 262 1.94 4.85 -15.93
C HIS A 262 2.90 5.71 -15.09
N ALA A 263 2.75 5.68 -13.77
CA ALA A 263 3.55 6.47 -12.86
C ALA A 263 4.96 5.91 -12.77
N SER A 264 5.88 6.83 -12.51
CA SER A 264 7.29 6.58 -12.32
C SER A 264 7.70 7.08 -10.95
N THR A 265 8.60 6.35 -10.31
CA THR A 265 9.27 6.81 -9.09
C THR A 265 10.70 7.20 -9.41
N LYS A 266 11.23 8.16 -8.65
CA LYS A 266 12.63 8.55 -8.74
C LYS A 266 13.42 7.69 -7.76
N VAL A 267 14.49 7.08 -8.23
CA VAL A 267 15.41 6.25 -7.43
C VAL A 267 16.80 6.85 -7.51
N ALA A 268 17.39 7.19 -6.36
CA ALA A 268 18.80 7.57 -6.31
C ALA A 268 19.68 6.32 -6.31
N LEU A 269 20.61 6.23 -7.25
CA LEU A 269 21.60 5.17 -7.32
C LEU A 269 22.77 5.44 -6.37
N SER A 270 23.55 4.41 -6.06
CA SER A 270 24.74 4.49 -5.18
C SER A 270 25.80 5.48 -5.66
N ASN A 271 25.83 5.79 -6.96
CA ASN A 271 26.71 6.79 -7.56
C ASN A 271 26.13 8.22 -7.58
N GLY A 272 24.99 8.46 -6.91
CA GLY A 272 24.31 9.75 -6.82
C GLY A 272 23.44 10.09 -8.03
N VAL A 273 23.39 9.26 -9.07
CA VAL A 273 22.53 9.47 -10.25
C VAL A 273 21.09 9.15 -9.89
N ILE A 274 20.18 10.10 -10.13
CA ILE A 274 18.75 9.89 -9.97
C ILE A 274 18.18 9.34 -11.28
N ARG A 275 17.52 8.19 -11.21
CA ARG A 275 16.79 7.60 -12.33
C ARG A 275 15.30 7.64 -12.08
N GLU A 276 14.56 7.99 -13.11
CA GLU A 276 13.13 7.84 -13.15
C GLU A 276 12.79 6.43 -13.66
N VAL A 277 12.02 5.69 -12.87
CA VAL A 277 11.71 4.28 -13.11
C VAL A 277 10.20 4.08 -13.03
N SER A 278 9.60 3.60 -14.13
CA SER A 278 8.19 3.20 -14.14
C SER A 278 7.93 2.04 -13.19
N PHE A 279 6.75 2.01 -12.58
CA PHE A 279 6.38 0.86 -11.76
C PHE A 279 6.26 -0.42 -12.61
N PRO A 280 6.84 -1.54 -12.14
CA PRO A 280 6.76 -2.81 -12.85
C PRO A 280 5.31 -3.29 -12.87
N SER A 281 4.87 -3.84 -14.00
CA SER A 281 3.47 -4.25 -14.19
C SER A 281 3.00 -5.31 -13.18
N TRP A 282 3.94 -6.07 -12.60
CA TRP A 282 3.65 -7.10 -11.62
C TRP A 282 3.50 -6.59 -10.19
N SER A 283 3.93 -5.36 -9.90
CA SER A 283 3.62 -4.72 -8.62
C SER A 283 2.22 -4.11 -8.66
N TRP A 284 1.49 -4.23 -7.55
CA TRP A 284 0.21 -3.55 -7.35
C TRP A 284 0.34 -2.03 -7.50
N ALA A 285 1.54 -1.47 -7.30
CA ALA A 285 1.78 -0.03 -7.41
C ALA A 285 1.61 0.52 -8.83
N ALA A 286 1.77 -0.31 -9.86
CA ALA A 286 1.58 0.07 -11.26
C ALA A 286 0.10 0.19 -11.67
N TRP A 287 -0.84 0.00 -10.76
CA TRP A 287 -2.27 -0.09 -11.07
C TRP A 287 -3.09 0.84 -10.21
N SER A 288 -4.12 1.42 -10.80
CA SER A 288 -5.09 2.27 -10.11
C SER A 288 -6.50 1.85 -10.49
N SER A 289 -7.37 1.75 -9.50
CA SER A 289 -8.81 1.59 -9.70
C SER A 289 -9.40 2.83 -10.37
N THR A 290 -10.37 2.62 -11.25
CA THR A 290 -11.23 3.70 -11.76
C THR A 290 -12.43 3.96 -10.85
N SER A 291 -12.71 3.07 -9.90
CA SER A 291 -13.74 3.22 -8.87
C SER A 291 -13.27 4.12 -7.72
N HIS A 292 -14.22 4.87 -7.13
CA HIS A 292 -14.05 5.68 -5.94
C HIS A 292 -13.75 4.85 -4.68
N THR A 293 -14.06 3.55 -4.70
CA THR A 293 -13.77 2.59 -3.63
C THR A 293 -12.93 1.45 -4.21
N PRO A 294 -11.61 1.66 -4.36
CA PRO A 294 -10.73 0.62 -4.88
C PRO A 294 -10.74 -0.57 -3.92
N TRP A 295 -10.83 -1.77 -4.49
CA TRP A 295 -10.76 -2.99 -3.72
C TRP A 295 -9.78 -3.96 -4.36
N ILE A 296 -8.56 -3.96 -3.82
CA ILE A 296 -7.55 -4.98 -4.09
C ILE A 296 -7.79 -6.16 -3.15
N ASP A 297 -7.57 -7.36 -3.66
CA ASP A 297 -7.59 -8.58 -2.88
C ASP A 297 -6.44 -9.48 -3.33
N PHE A 298 -6.17 -10.53 -2.57
CA PHE A 298 -5.27 -11.59 -2.96
C PHE A 298 -6.08 -12.85 -3.09
N HIS A 299 -5.75 -13.71 -4.07
CA HIS A 299 -6.38 -15.01 -4.15
C HIS A 299 -6.18 -15.77 -2.83
N ARG A 300 -7.29 -15.96 -2.10
CA ARG A 300 -7.40 -16.71 -0.84
C ARG A 300 -8.49 -17.75 -1.05
N HIS A 301 -8.28 -18.97 -0.56
CA HIS A 301 -9.34 -19.98 -0.57
C HIS A 301 -10.14 -19.92 0.74
N TYR A 302 -11.00 -18.90 0.92
CA TYR A 302 -12.11 -19.00 1.87
C TYR A 302 -13.37 -18.27 1.39
N ILE A 303 -14.41 -19.05 1.12
CA ILE A 303 -15.81 -18.60 1.22
C ILE A 303 -16.24 -19.01 2.64
N TYR A 304 -16.28 -18.08 3.59
CA TYR A 304 -16.98 -18.32 4.85
C TYR A 304 -18.41 -17.79 4.72
N GLY A 305 -19.36 -18.72 4.59
CA GLY A 305 -20.71 -18.50 5.12
C GLY A 305 -20.70 -18.76 6.63
N PRO A 306 -21.62 -18.16 7.41
CA PRO A 306 -21.69 -18.38 8.85
C PRO A 306 -21.99 -19.86 9.17
N GLY A 307 -21.13 -20.51 9.96
CA GLY A 307 -21.39 -21.86 10.50
C GLY A 307 -20.23 -22.88 10.49
N PHE A 308 -19.02 -22.54 10.07
CA PHE A 308 -17.89 -23.49 10.08
C PHE A 308 -16.80 -23.08 11.07
N GLU A 309 -16.74 -23.79 12.20
CA GLU A 309 -15.54 -23.92 13.04
C GLU A 309 -14.67 -25.03 12.44
N GLY A 310 -13.49 -24.69 11.91
CA GLY A 310 -12.61 -25.68 11.29
C GLY A 310 -11.23 -25.13 10.93
N SER A 311 -10.35 -25.09 11.93
CA SER A 311 -8.88 -25.24 11.87
C SER A 311 -8.12 -24.78 10.61
N ARG A 312 -7.34 -23.70 10.79
CA ARG A 312 -6.14 -23.28 10.02
C ARG A 312 -5.52 -24.39 9.14
N MET A 313 -5.70 -24.28 7.83
CA MET A 313 -4.77 -24.86 6.83
C MET A 313 -4.84 -24.06 5.53
N ASP A 314 -3.96 -23.08 5.36
CA ASP A 314 -3.73 -22.39 4.08
C ASP A 314 -2.21 -22.20 3.85
N GLU A 315 -1.47 -23.28 3.61
CA GLU A 315 -0.07 -23.14 3.17
C GLU A 315 -0.02 -22.92 1.65
N PHE A 316 0.43 -21.75 1.20
CA PHE A 316 0.89 -21.58 -0.17
C PHE A 316 2.13 -22.44 -0.38
N GLN A 317 2.18 -23.17 -1.50
CA GLN A 317 3.35 -23.99 -1.81
C GLN A 317 4.17 -23.29 -2.88
N ARG A 318 5.45 -23.04 -2.56
CA ARG A 318 6.41 -22.48 -3.51
C ARG A 318 6.70 -23.52 -4.60
N VAL A 319 6.34 -23.17 -5.83
CA VAL A 319 6.62 -23.97 -7.04
C VAL A 319 7.71 -23.32 -7.89
N ILE A 320 7.90 -22.01 -7.75
CA ILE A 320 8.73 -21.18 -8.61
C ILE A 320 9.77 -20.46 -7.77
N ASP A 321 10.99 -20.42 -8.31
CA ASP A 321 12.07 -19.60 -7.80
C ASP A 321 12.09 -18.28 -8.58
N PHE A 322 12.36 -17.16 -7.89
CA PHE A 322 12.32 -15.82 -8.48
C PHE A 322 13.66 -15.11 -8.33
N TRP A 323 14.01 -14.30 -9.32
CA TRP A 323 15.20 -13.46 -9.33
C TRP A 323 14.88 -12.04 -9.79
N THR A 324 15.65 -11.06 -9.33
CA THR A 324 15.57 -9.66 -9.78
C THR A 324 16.97 -9.10 -10.02
N SER A 325 17.08 -8.03 -10.80
CA SER A 325 18.31 -7.24 -10.85
C SER A 325 18.34 -6.19 -9.73
N ASP A 326 19.46 -6.00 -9.06
CA ASP A 326 19.68 -4.89 -8.13
C ASP A 326 19.96 -3.56 -8.88
N THR A 327 20.30 -2.50 -8.14
CA THR A 327 20.65 -1.19 -8.72
C THR A 327 21.97 -1.17 -9.50
N SER A 328 22.86 -2.15 -9.27
CA SER A 328 24.11 -2.32 -10.02
C SER A 328 23.92 -3.12 -11.31
N GLY A 329 22.77 -3.78 -11.45
CA GLY A 329 22.44 -4.69 -12.55
C GLY A 329 22.82 -6.14 -12.27
N GLU A 330 23.31 -6.46 -11.07
CA GLU A 330 23.58 -7.82 -10.62
C GLU A 330 22.26 -8.54 -10.35
N ILE A 331 22.16 -9.80 -10.80
CA ILE A 331 20.97 -10.61 -10.55
C ILE A 331 21.08 -11.30 -9.20
N ILE A 332 20.07 -11.08 -8.37
CA ILE A 332 19.96 -11.60 -7.02
C ILE A 332 18.69 -12.46 -6.88
N PRO A 333 18.74 -13.58 -6.14
CA PRO A 333 17.57 -14.40 -5.86
C PRO A 333 16.63 -13.70 -4.86
N ILE A 334 15.33 -13.84 -5.08
CA ILE A 334 14.28 -13.48 -4.10
C ILE A 334 14.07 -14.70 -3.21
N ASN A 335 14.75 -14.72 -2.07
CA ASN A 335 14.75 -15.87 -1.16
C ASN A 335 13.57 -15.83 -0.19
N GLU A 336 12.50 -16.59 -0.47
CA GLU A 336 11.46 -16.89 0.53
C GLU A 336 12.01 -17.84 1.63
N PRO A 337 11.74 -17.59 2.93
CA PRO A 337 12.11 -18.48 4.03
C PRO A 337 11.61 -19.92 3.80
N GLY A 338 12.48 -20.89 4.06
CA GLY A 338 12.31 -22.30 3.66
C GLY A 338 13.34 -22.77 2.60
N SER A 339 14.24 -21.88 2.19
CA SER A 339 15.29 -22.07 1.19
C SER A 339 16.49 -22.94 1.61
N HIS A 340 16.69 -23.23 2.91
CA HIS A 340 17.93 -23.88 3.40
C HIS A 340 17.73 -25.01 4.41
N GLY A 341 16.69 -25.84 4.24
CA GLY A 341 16.56 -27.11 4.95
C GLY A 341 16.67 -28.29 3.99
N ALA A 342 17.72 -29.10 4.12
CA ALA A 342 17.93 -30.32 3.35
C ALA A 342 16.72 -31.29 3.39
N ASP A 343 15.90 -31.23 4.45
CA ASP A 343 14.71 -32.06 4.65
C ASP A 343 13.46 -31.64 3.86
N LYS A 344 13.49 -30.57 3.05
CA LYS A 344 12.33 -30.11 2.25
C LYS A 344 12.39 -30.40 0.75
N ALA A 345 13.46 -31.05 0.26
CA ALA A 345 13.43 -31.62 -1.09
C ALA A 345 12.23 -32.59 -1.26
N GLU A 346 11.78 -33.20 -0.17
CA GLU A 346 10.60 -34.10 -0.12
C GLU A 346 9.24 -33.38 0.01
N ARG A 347 9.20 -32.07 0.31
CA ARG A 347 7.95 -31.28 0.42
C ARG A 347 7.66 -30.38 -0.78
N ARG A 348 8.59 -30.26 -1.74
CA ARG A 348 8.23 -29.74 -3.06
C ARG A 348 7.24 -30.72 -3.65
N LEU A 349 6.04 -30.28 -4.03
CA LEU A 349 5.23 -31.09 -4.94
C LEU A 349 6.12 -31.47 -6.14
N PRO A 350 5.95 -32.66 -6.73
CA PRO A 350 6.72 -33.08 -7.89
C PRO A 350 6.39 -32.15 -9.06
N TRP A 351 7.06 -31.01 -9.08
CA TRP A 351 7.08 -30.08 -10.19
C TRP A 351 7.88 -30.77 -11.29
N GLN A 352 7.18 -31.19 -12.33
CA GLN A 352 7.78 -31.86 -13.48
C GLN A 352 8.39 -30.86 -14.48
N GLY A 353 8.56 -29.60 -14.09
CA GLY A 353 9.19 -28.56 -14.89
C GLY A 353 10.71 -28.54 -14.72
N PRO A 354 11.45 -27.92 -15.65
CA PRO A 354 12.89 -27.75 -15.53
C PRO A 354 13.23 -26.96 -14.25
N GLU A 355 14.26 -27.40 -13.53
CA GLU A 355 14.87 -26.59 -12.47
C GLU A 355 15.29 -25.24 -13.06
N CYS A 356 14.95 -24.14 -12.39
CA CYS A 356 15.41 -22.84 -12.84
C CYS A 356 16.93 -22.74 -12.66
N LYS A 357 17.65 -22.87 -13.76
CA LYS A 357 19.06 -22.47 -13.87
C LYS A 357 19.08 -21.15 -14.62
N LEU A 358 19.59 -20.11 -13.96
CA LEU A 358 19.82 -18.81 -14.58
C LEU A 358 20.60 -18.99 -15.90
N PRO A 359 20.19 -18.35 -16.99
CA PRO A 359 20.97 -18.36 -18.23
C PRO A 359 22.40 -17.89 -17.96
N LYS A 360 23.39 -18.59 -18.54
CA LYS A 360 24.82 -18.25 -18.39
C LYS A 360 25.18 -16.88 -18.97
N ASP A 361 24.34 -16.37 -19.87
CA ASP A 361 24.53 -15.10 -20.55
C ASP A 361 23.25 -14.25 -20.51
N LEU A 362 23.22 -13.32 -19.55
CA LEU A 362 22.13 -12.37 -19.37
C LEU A 362 22.20 -11.20 -20.34
N SER A 363 23.32 -11.02 -21.07
CA SER A 363 23.48 -9.93 -22.04
C SER A 363 22.54 -10.07 -23.23
N SER A 364 22.13 -11.30 -23.56
CA SER A 364 21.11 -11.58 -24.59
C SER A 364 19.68 -11.19 -24.18
N LEU A 365 19.40 -11.10 -22.86
CA LEU A 365 18.12 -10.66 -22.30
C LEU A 365 18.09 -9.15 -22.05
N THR A 366 19.25 -8.49 -22.15
CA THR A 366 19.31 -7.03 -22.07
C THR A 366 18.92 -6.44 -23.41
N SER A 367 17.68 -5.95 -23.52
CA SER A 367 17.33 -5.09 -24.64
C SER A 367 18.26 -3.87 -24.63
N THR A 368 18.65 -3.41 -25.82
CA THR A 368 19.43 -2.19 -26.06
C THR A 368 18.67 -0.90 -25.68
N SER A 369 17.50 -1.04 -25.06
CA SER A 369 16.69 0.08 -24.58
C SER A 369 17.40 0.78 -23.42
N THR A 370 17.64 2.08 -23.61
CA THR A 370 18.10 3.02 -22.58
C THR A 370 17.08 3.18 -21.43
N GLN A 371 15.89 2.61 -21.58
CA GLN A 371 14.86 2.48 -20.54
C GLN A 371 14.85 1.05 -19.98
N ARG A 372 15.87 0.66 -19.21
CA ARG A 372 15.71 -0.52 -18.35
C ARG A 372 14.73 -0.14 -17.23
N PRO A 373 13.56 -0.79 -17.08
CA PRO A 373 12.84 -0.72 -15.80
C PRO A 373 13.79 -1.26 -14.74
N ALA A 374 14.01 -0.53 -13.65
CA ALA A 374 14.81 -1.08 -12.57
C ALA A 374 14.07 -2.32 -12.01
N GLY A 375 14.77 -3.46 -11.95
CA GLY A 375 14.26 -4.71 -11.38
C GLY A 375 13.21 -5.44 -12.23
N PRO A 376 13.56 -5.98 -13.40
CA PRO A 376 12.77 -7.02 -14.05
C PRO A 376 12.70 -8.24 -13.13
N LEU A 377 11.57 -8.94 -13.14
CA LEU A 377 11.42 -10.21 -12.42
C LEU A 377 11.68 -11.36 -13.37
N TYR A 378 12.57 -12.27 -12.99
CA TYR A 378 12.98 -13.43 -13.79
C TYR A 378 12.56 -14.74 -13.14
N PHE A 379 11.99 -15.65 -13.92
CA PHE A 379 11.64 -17.00 -13.46
C PHE A 379 11.32 -17.94 -14.63
N TRP A 380 11.44 -19.24 -14.42
CA TRP A 380 10.88 -20.24 -15.35
C TRP A 380 9.46 -20.58 -14.95
N SER A 381 8.55 -20.64 -15.92
CA SER A 381 7.19 -21.10 -15.68
C SER A 381 6.59 -21.77 -16.91
N SER A 382 5.51 -22.53 -16.67
CA SER A 382 4.68 -23.09 -17.73
C SER A 382 3.79 -21.99 -18.28
N VAL A 383 3.78 -21.85 -19.60
CA VAL A 383 3.01 -20.87 -20.36
C VAL A 383 2.03 -21.59 -21.26
N ALA A 384 0.79 -21.11 -21.29
CA ALA A 384 -0.24 -21.60 -22.20
C ALA A 384 -1.05 -20.43 -22.74
N SER A 385 -1.41 -20.48 -24.03
CA SER A 385 -2.35 -19.51 -24.61
C SER A 385 -3.78 -19.99 -24.36
N LEU A 386 -4.50 -19.26 -23.50
CA LEU A 386 -5.86 -19.59 -23.09
C LEU A 386 -6.87 -18.62 -23.65
N GLU A 387 -8.06 -19.13 -23.99
CA GLU A 387 -9.20 -18.27 -24.28
C GLU A 387 -9.71 -17.63 -22.99
N ALA A 388 -10.07 -16.35 -23.06
CA ALA A 388 -10.62 -15.60 -21.92
C ALA A 388 -11.84 -16.27 -21.23
N SER A 389 -12.55 -17.17 -21.92
CA SER A 389 -13.71 -17.92 -21.40
C SER A 389 -13.35 -19.09 -20.49
N LEU A 390 -12.09 -19.55 -20.48
CA LEU A 390 -11.64 -20.78 -19.78
C LEU A 390 -11.16 -20.54 -18.34
N PHE A 391 -11.18 -19.31 -17.85
CA PHE A 391 -10.71 -18.98 -16.50
C PHE A 391 -11.84 -19.14 -15.46
N ASP A 392 -11.52 -19.65 -14.26
CA ASP A 392 -12.52 -19.86 -13.20
C ASP A 392 -13.08 -18.53 -12.67
N GLY A 393 -14.40 -18.36 -12.72
CA GLY A 393 -15.11 -17.19 -12.20
C GLY A 393 -15.08 -15.96 -13.13
N PRO A 394 -15.75 -14.86 -12.77
CA PRO A 394 -15.60 -13.62 -13.51
C PRO A 394 -14.13 -13.22 -13.39
N MET A 395 -13.40 -13.37 -14.49
CA MET A 395 -12.11 -12.75 -14.66
C MET A 395 -12.21 -11.31 -14.16
N THR A 396 -11.54 -11.01 -13.06
CA THR A 396 -10.98 -9.68 -12.84
C THR A 396 -9.78 -9.50 -13.77
N ILE A 397 -9.93 -9.88 -15.04
CA ILE A 397 -9.11 -9.31 -16.08
C ILE A 397 -9.66 -7.90 -16.26
N PHE A 398 -8.73 -6.97 -16.13
CA PHE A 398 -8.78 -5.52 -16.20
C PHE A 398 -10.04 -4.80 -16.58
N GLY A 399 -10.03 -3.55 -16.09
CA GLY A 399 -10.91 -2.49 -16.51
C GLY A 399 -11.23 -2.56 -17.99
N SER A 400 -12.48 -2.30 -18.28
CA SER A 400 -13.08 -2.42 -19.60
C SER A 400 -12.31 -1.71 -20.73
N ARG A 401 -11.30 -0.87 -20.44
CA ARG A 401 -10.52 -0.10 -21.40
C ARG A 401 -9.34 -0.87 -22.02
N GLU A 402 -8.35 -1.36 -21.28
CA GLU A 402 -7.21 -2.05 -21.92
C GLU A 402 -7.66 -3.32 -22.63
N LEU A 403 -8.67 -4.02 -22.09
CA LEU A 403 -9.24 -5.19 -22.74
C LEU A 403 -10.01 -4.81 -24.01
N LYS A 404 -10.67 -3.65 -24.06
CA LYS A 404 -11.25 -3.09 -25.29
C LYS A 404 -10.17 -2.68 -26.28
N GLU A 405 -9.09 -2.04 -25.85
CA GLU A 405 -7.97 -1.67 -26.71
C GLU A 405 -7.25 -2.91 -27.26
N LEU A 406 -7.10 -3.95 -26.45
CA LEU A 406 -6.51 -5.23 -26.86
C LEU A 406 -7.47 -6.00 -27.78
N ARG A 407 -8.78 -5.96 -27.53
CA ARG A 407 -9.82 -6.44 -28.45
C ARG A 407 -9.77 -5.70 -29.78
N GLN A 408 -9.66 -4.37 -29.77
CA GLN A 408 -9.59 -3.56 -30.98
C GLN A 408 -8.32 -3.87 -31.77
N ARG A 409 -7.16 -3.95 -31.10
CA ARG A 409 -5.87 -4.33 -31.72
C ARG A 409 -5.95 -5.72 -32.34
N ARG A 410 -6.48 -6.72 -31.64
CA ARG A 410 -6.56 -8.10 -32.15
C ARG A 410 -7.69 -8.35 -33.14
N SER A 411 -8.78 -7.59 -33.06
CA SER A 411 -9.83 -7.57 -34.07
C SER A 411 -9.31 -6.97 -35.38
N ALA A 412 -8.47 -5.94 -35.31
CA ALA A 412 -7.75 -5.41 -36.47
C ALA A 412 -6.75 -6.43 -37.07
N GLU A 413 -6.24 -7.37 -36.26
CA GLU A 413 -5.40 -8.50 -36.68
C GLU A 413 -6.21 -9.74 -37.15
N GLY A 414 -7.55 -9.67 -37.16
CA GLY A 414 -8.42 -10.75 -37.68
C GLY A 414 -8.70 -11.90 -36.70
N HIS A 415 -8.51 -11.69 -35.39
CA HIS A 415 -8.80 -12.69 -34.36
C HIS A 415 -10.09 -12.37 -33.59
N ASP A 416 -11.15 -13.17 -33.78
CA ASP A 416 -12.42 -13.04 -33.06
C ASP A 416 -12.35 -13.51 -31.58
N VAL A 417 -11.36 -14.34 -31.25
CA VAL A 417 -11.17 -14.89 -29.90
C VAL A 417 -9.87 -14.36 -29.30
N ILE A 418 -9.97 -13.73 -28.12
CA ILE A 418 -8.80 -13.25 -27.39
C ILE A 418 -8.13 -14.43 -26.71
N LYS A 419 -6.96 -14.80 -27.22
CA LYS A 419 -6.05 -15.73 -26.56
C LYS A 419 -5.01 -14.96 -25.75
N LEU A 420 -5.00 -15.14 -24.44
CA LEU A 420 -4.00 -14.55 -23.55
C LEU A 420 -2.98 -15.61 -23.17
N ASP A 421 -1.71 -15.23 -23.20
CA ASP A 421 -0.68 -16.08 -22.63
C ASP A 421 -0.78 -16.00 -21.13
N ALA A 422 -0.82 -17.16 -20.50
CA ALA A 422 -1.04 -17.32 -19.09
C ALA A 422 0.20 -17.99 -18.49
N VAL A 423 0.66 -17.48 -17.36
CA VAL A 423 1.90 -17.87 -16.69
C VAL A 423 1.58 -18.28 -15.26
N ILE A 424 2.04 -19.45 -14.82
CA ILE A 424 1.87 -19.84 -13.41
C ILE A 424 2.78 -18.97 -12.54
N VAL A 425 2.27 -18.48 -11.42
CA VAL A 425 3.06 -17.73 -10.42
C VAL A 425 3.14 -18.42 -9.07
N CYS A 426 2.08 -19.13 -8.65
CA CYS A 426 2.11 -19.94 -7.44
C CYS A 426 1.01 -21.01 -7.45
N MET A 427 1.03 -21.90 -6.46
CA MET A 427 0.00 -22.93 -6.27
C MET A 427 -0.53 -22.91 -4.83
N THR A 428 -1.84 -23.09 -4.70
CA THR A 428 -2.52 -23.21 -3.41
C THR A 428 -2.41 -24.64 -2.86
N ALA A 429 -2.57 -24.82 -1.55
CA ALA A 429 -2.65 -26.16 -0.93
C ALA A 429 -3.76 -27.06 -1.54
N THR A 430 -4.80 -26.45 -2.12
CA THR A 430 -5.93 -27.13 -2.78
C THR A 430 -5.65 -27.51 -4.24
N LYS A 431 -4.40 -27.46 -4.69
CA LYS A 431 -3.98 -27.77 -6.07
C LYS A 431 -4.66 -26.89 -7.12
N ARG A 432 -4.89 -25.61 -6.78
CA ARG A 432 -5.22 -24.59 -7.77
C ARG A 432 -3.99 -23.78 -8.09
N LEU A 433 -3.75 -23.58 -9.38
CA LEU A 433 -2.67 -22.76 -9.90
C LEU A 433 -3.17 -21.32 -10.00
N VAL A 434 -2.41 -20.40 -9.42
CA VAL A 434 -2.59 -18.97 -9.65
C VAL A 434 -1.87 -18.64 -10.95
N VAL A 435 -2.63 -18.13 -11.91
CA VAL A 435 -2.20 -17.87 -13.27
C VAL A 435 -2.30 -16.38 -13.55
N MET A 436 -1.19 -15.81 -14.01
CA MET A 436 -1.08 -14.43 -14.46
C MET A 436 -1.25 -14.40 -15.99
N ALA A 437 -2.27 -13.73 -16.48
CA ALA A 437 -2.34 -13.41 -17.91
C ALA A 437 -1.25 -12.37 -18.22
N VAL A 438 -0.63 -12.43 -19.39
CA VAL A 438 0.43 -11.50 -19.79
C VAL A 438 0.29 -11.08 -21.26
N GLU A 439 0.81 -9.89 -21.58
CA GLU A 439 1.05 -9.42 -22.94
C GLU A 439 2.56 -9.36 -23.17
N TRP A 440 3.03 -9.97 -24.26
CA TRP A 440 4.45 -9.91 -24.63
C TRP A 440 4.73 -8.67 -25.48
N ARG A 441 5.75 -7.90 -25.10
CA ARG A 441 6.29 -6.80 -25.89
C ARG A 441 7.81 -6.93 -25.89
N ASP A 442 8.42 -7.08 -27.06
CA ASP A 442 9.87 -7.24 -27.21
C ASP A 442 10.48 -8.33 -26.30
N SER A 443 9.81 -9.49 -26.21
CA SER A 443 10.19 -10.63 -25.34
C SER A 443 10.09 -10.37 -23.84
N VAL A 444 9.52 -9.23 -23.41
CA VAL A 444 9.18 -8.95 -22.02
C VAL A 444 7.69 -9.17 -21.81
N ALA A 445 7.35 -9.96 -20.81
CA ALA A 445 5.98 -10.14 -20.38
C ALA A 445 5.55 -8.95 -19.53
N TYR A 446 4.38 -8.40 -19.82
CA TYR A 446 3.72 -7.42 -18.98
C TYR A 446 2.47 -8.03 -18.40
N ARG A 447 2.36 -7.96 -17.08
CA ARG A 447 1.23 -8.47 -16.34
C ARG A 447 -0.05 -7.89 -16.92
N LEU A 448 -0.90 -8.82 -17.31
CA LEU A 448 -2.29 -8.59 -17.52
C LEU A 448 -3.09 -8.97 -16.24
N GLY A 449 -4.13 -9.78 -16.29
CA GLY A 449 -4.89 -10.14 -15.08
C GLY A 449 -4.18 -11.17 -14.20
N CYS A 450 -4.84 -11.52 -13.10
CA CYS A 450 -4.55 -12.74 -12.36
C CYS A 450 -5.86 -13.49 -12.09
N THR A 451 -5.80 -14.81 -12.13
CA THR A 451 -6.94 -15.71 -11.87
C THR A 451 -6.43 -17.08 -11.41
N MET A 452 -7.34 -18.03 -11.20
CA MET A 452 -7.02 -19.39 -10.81
C MET A 452 -7.51 -20.41 -11.85
N ILE A 453 -6.84 -21.55 -11.92
CA ILE A 453 -7.24 -22.74 -12.67
C ILE A 453 -6.88 -23.98 -11.86
N SER A 454 -7.62 -25.08 -11.98
CA SER A 454 -7.21 -26.33 -11.34
C SER A 454 -5.92 -26.87 -11.97
N GLU A 455 -5.05 -27.48 -11.16
CA GLU A 455 -3.84 -28.14 -11.65
C GLU A 455 -4.18 -29.18 -12.73
N LYS A 456 -5.27 -29.94 -12.54
CA LYS A 456 -5.74 -30.96 -13.49
C LYS A 456 -6.08 -30.35 -14.85
N ASP A 457 -6.82 -29.25 -14.87
CA ASP A 457 -7.25 -28.61 -16.12
C ASP A 457 -6.06 -27.98 -16.85
N TRP A 458 -5.14 -27.36 -16.10
CA TRP A 458 -3.88 -26.90 -16.67
C TRP A 458 -3.07 -28.07 -17.27
N MET A 459 -2.99 -29.19 -16.56
CA MET A 459 -2.26 -30.37 -17.04
C MET A 459 -2.89 -31.00 -18.29
N ALA A 460 -4.19 -30.81 -18.50
CA ALA A 460 -4.91 -31.29 -19.68
C ALA A 460 -4.70 -30.43 -20.94
N LEU A 461 -4.10 -29.24 -20.83
CA LEU A 461 -3.84 -28.37 -21.98
C LEU A 461 -2.79 -29.01 -22.90
N GLU A 462 -3.17 -29.16 -24.18
CA GLU A 462 -2.32 -29.77 -25.22
C GLU A 462 -1.11 -28.90 -25.59
N LYS A 463 -1.26 -27.57 -25.56
CA LYS A 463 -0.24 -26.60 -25.98
C LYS A 463 0.30 -25.83 -24.78
N ARG A 464 1.19 -26.49 -24.03
CA ARG A 464 1.94 -25.88 -22.94
C ARG A 464 3.42 -25.84 -23.28
N GLU A 465 4.04 -24.72 -22.97
CA GLU A 465 5.47 -24.51 -23.20
C GLU A 465 6.15 -24.08 -21.90
N TRP A 466 7.40 -24.47 -21.72
CA TRP A 466 8.24 -23.98 -20.64
C TRP A 466 9.06 -22.80 -21.15
N LYS A 467 8.89 -21.63 -20.53
CA LYS A 467 9.62 -20.42 -20.93
C LYS A 467 10.34 -19.78 -19.75
N PHE A 468 11.51 -19.22 -20.06
CA PHE A 468 12.14 -18.24 -19.20
C PHE A 468 11.44 -16.91 -19.39
N ILE A 469 10.89 -16.36 -18.31
CA ILE A 469 10.07 -15.16 -18.34
C ILE A 469 10.88 -14.00 -17.76
N THR A 470 10.92 -12.91 -18.52
CA THR A 470 11.29 -11.59 -18.01
C THR A 470 10.00 -10.79 -17.87
N LEU A 471 9.62 -10.47 -16.63
CA LEU A 471 8.39 -9.75 -16.31
C LEU A 471 8.74 -8.29 -15.96
N GLY A 472 8.21 -7.36 -16.75
CA GLY A 472 8.51 -5.92 -16.70
C GLY A 472 7.45 -5.04 -16.07
#